data_AF-A0A173ZTB5-F1
#
_entry.id   AF-A0A173ZTB5-F1
#
_cell.length_a   1.000
_cell.length_b   1.000
_cell.length_c   1.000
_cell.angle_alpha   90.00
_cell.angle_beta   90.00
_cell.angle_gamma   90.00
#
_symmetry.space_group_name_H-M   'P 1'
#
loop_
_entity.id
_entity.type
_entity.pdbx_description
1 polymer ?
#
loop_
_entity_poly.entity_id
_entity_poly.type
_entity_poly.pdbx_seq_one_letter_code
_entity_poly.pdbx_strand_id
1 'polypeptide(L)' 'MKCPNVKKCACPKKTCPNNGKCCACVIKHKETDSLPYCLFPDNEGDKSLSNFYKMLKTRFENE' A
#
# COMPACT_ATOMS: atom_id res chain seq x y z
N MET A 1 -19.42 2.88 -8.94
CA MET A 1 -19.07 3.95 -7.97
C MET A 1 -17.80 4.65 -8.47
N LYS A 2 -17.86 5.94 -8.88
CA LYS A 2 -16.66 6.70 -9.28
C LYS A 2 -15.91 7.06 -8.00
N CYS A 3 -14.76 6.44 -7.77
CA CYS A 3 -13.86 6.79 -6.68
C CYS A 3 -13.14 8.10 -7.05
N PRO A 4 -13.43 9.25 -6.42
CA PRO A 4 -12.66 10.45 -6.64
C PRO A 4 -11.23 10.18 -6.15
N ASN A 5 -10.26 10.22 -7.06
CA ASN A 5 -8.88 10.03 -6.69
C ASN A 5 -8.49 11.04 -5.59
N VAL A 6 -8.15 10.55 -4.41
CA VAL A 6 -7.51 11.39 -3.39
C VAL A 6 -6.18 11.87 -3.94
N LYS A 7 -5.96 13.19 -3.95
CA LYS A 7 -4.84 13.88 -4.62
C LYS A 7 -3.43 13.44 -4.19
N LYS A 8 -3.28 12.63 -3.15
CA LYS A 8 -1.98 12.27 -2.55
C LYS A 8 -1.74 10.75 -2.56
N CYS A 9 -1.58 10.15 -3.74
CA CYS A 9 -0.96 8.84 -3.83
C CYS A 9 0.56 9.01 -3.69
N ALA A 10 1.14 8.47 -2.62
CA ALA A 10 2.57 8.59 -2.31
C ALA A 10 3.46 7.60 -3.11
N CYS A 11 2.93 6.93 -4.14
CA CYS A 11 3.70 5.94 -4.89
C CYS A 11 4.94 6.57 -5.57
N PRO A 12 6.16 6.07 -5.27
CA PRO A 12 7.40 6.61 -5.83
C PRO A 12 7.55 6.23 -7.31
N LYS A 13 6.96 5.12 -7.76
CA LYS A 13 7.02 4.65 -9.15
C LYS A 13 6.18 5.54 -10.06
N LYS A 14 6.79 6.61 -10.58
CA LYS A 14 6.13 7.59 -11.47
C LYS A 14 5.70 7.00 -12.81
N THR A 15 6.36 5.92 -13.26
CA THR A 15 6.03 5.19 -14.49
C THR A 15 4.82 4.24 -14.34
N CYS A 16 4.26 4.09 -13.15
CA CYS A 16 3.12 3.20 -12.92
C CYS A 16 1.83 3.79 -13.54
N PRO A 17 1.06 3.02 -14.34
CA PRO A 17 -0.19 3.50 -14.95
C PRO A 17 -1.30 3.83 -13.94
N ASN A 18 -1.17 3.33 -12.71
CA ASN A 18 -2.06 3.58 -11.58
C ASN A 18 -1.58 4.73 -10.68
N ASN A 19 -0.45 5.37 -10.98
CA ASN A 19 0.04 6.49 -10.18
C ASN A 19 -1.02 7.62 -10.14
N GLY A 20 -1.29 8.14 -8.93
CA GLY A 20 -2.35 9.12 -8.72
C GLY A 20 -3.79 8.56 -8.76
N LYS A 21 -3.97 7.27 -9.05
CA LYS A 21 -5.28 6.60 -9.12
C LYS A 21 -5.48 5.67 -7.92
N CYS A 22 -5.85 6.22 -6.76
CA CYS A 22 -5.89 5.49 -5.49
C CYS A 22 -6.66 4.17 -5.55
N CYS A 23 -7.88 4.18 -6.10
CA CYS A 23 -8.69 2.97 -6.21
C CYS A 23 -8.09 1.91 -7.15
N ALA A 24 -7.47 2.32 -8.25
CA ALA A 24 -6.75 1.39 -9.13
C ALA A 24 -5.50 0.81 -8.45
N CYS A 25 -4.79 1.61 -7.65
CA CYS A 25 -3.69 1.14 -6.82
C CYS A 25 -4.14 0.08 -5.81
N VAL A 26 -5.22 0.33 -5.06
CA VAL A 26 -5.74 -0.62 -4.06
C VAL A 26 -6.13 -1.96 -4.71
N ILE A 27 -6.88 -1.91 -5.83
CA ILE A 27 -7.27 -3.12 -6.57
C ILE A 27 -6.02 -3.90 -7.01
N LYS A 28 -5.07 -3.22 -7.68
CA LYS A 28 -3.87 -3.86 -8.21
C LYS A 28 -3.03 -4.52 -7.11
N HIS A 29 -2.80 -3.82 -6.00
CA HIS A 29 -1.95 -4.31 -4.92
C HIS A 29 -2.60 -5.45 -4.13
N LYS A 30 -3.93 -5.40 -3.93
CA LYS A 30 -4.71 -6.49 -3.34
C LYS A 30 -4.56 -7.80 -4.12
N GLU A 31 -4.56 -7.73 -5.45
CA GLU A 31 -4.40 -8.91 -6.32
C GLU A 31 -2.97 -9.49 -6.31
N THR A 32 -1.97 -8.71 -5.87
CA THR A 32 -0.56 -9.13 -5.87
C THR A 32 0.00 -9.31 -4.45
N ASP A 33 -0.86 -9.63 -3.48
CA ASP A 33 -0.49 -9.85 -2.07
C ASP A 33 0.37 -8.73 -1.45
N SER A 34 0.08 -7.48 -1.83
CA SER A 34 0.83 -6.30 -1.40
C SER A 34 -0.10 -5.17 -1.01
N LEU A 35 0.43 -4.15 -0.32
CA LEU A 35 -0.32 -2.92 -0.04
C LEU A 35 0.18 -1.72 -0.85
N PRO A 36 -0.70 -0.76 -1.15
CA PRO A 36 -0.28 0.56 -1.61
C PRO A 36 0.76 1.20 -0.68
N TYR A 37 1.71 1.92 -1.27
CA TYR A 37 2.79 2.62 -0.54
C TYR A 37 2.29 3.49 0.64
N CYS A 38 1.15 4.15 0.48
CA CYS A 38 0.57 5.02 1.52
C CYS A 38 -0.05 4.26 2.71
N LEU A 39 -0.22 2.94 2.62
CA LEU A 39 -0.76 2.11 3.70
C LEU A 39 0.34 1.35 4.46
N PHE A 40 1.56 1.31 3.93
CA PHE A 40 2.69 0.69 4.59
C PHE A 40 3.18 1.55 5.76
N PRO A 41 3.39 0.98 6.96
CA PRO A 41 3.89 1.70 8.13
C PRO A 41 5.38 2.01 8.00
N ASP A 42 6.13 1.13 7.35
CA ASP A 42 7.48 1.34 6.83
C ASP A 42 7.49 0.91 5.36
N ASN A 43 8.15 1.71 4.52
CA ASN A 43 8.25 1.48 3.08
C ASN A 43 9.60 0.91 2.64
N GLU A 44 10.51 0.66 3.57
CA GLU A 44 11.74 -0.08 3.39
C GLU A 44 11.46 -1.60 3.39
N GLY A 45 12.14 -2.36 2.53
CA GLY A 45 12.06 -3.83 2.53
C GLY A 45 10.77 -4.44 1.94
N ASP A 46 10.32 -5.55 2.55
CA ASP A 46 9.24 -6.42 2.04
C ASP A 46 7.86 -5.77 2.17
N LYS A 47 7.10 -5.75 1.07
CA LYS A 47 5.78 -5.14 0.95
C LYS A 47 4.65 -6.16 0.84
N SER A 48 4.91 -7.40 1.23
CA SER A 48 3.90 -8.44 1.34
C SER A 48 2.89 -8.16 2.47
N LEU A 49 1.67 -8.67 2.34
CA LEU A 49 0.68 -8.63 3.44
C LEU A 49 1.17 -9.36 4.69
N SER A 50 1.96 -10.42 4.52
CA SER A 50 2.59 -11.16 5.63
C SER A 50 3.54 -10.28 6.44
N ASN A 51 4.43 -9.53 5.77
CA ASN A 51 5.33 -8.61 6.47
C ASN A 51 4.55 -7.49 7.17
N PHE A 52 3.55 -6.92 6.49
CA PHE A 52 2.68 -5.92 7.11
C PHE A 52 1.99 -6.43 8.38
N TYR A 53 1.44 -7.65 8.36
CA TYR A 53 0.85 -8.27 9.53
C TYR A 53 1.86 -8.40 10.68
N LYS A 54 3.08 -8.89 10.41
CA LYS A 54 4.14 -9.01 11.44
C LYS A 54 4.48 -7.66 12.05
N MET A 55 4.64 -6.62 11.23
CA MET A 55 4.92 -5.26 11.71
C MET A 55 3.81 -4.72 12.61
N LEU A 56 2.55 -4.91 12.22
CA LEU A 56 1.41 -4.49 13.05
C LEU A 56 1.35 -5.30 14.34
N LYS A 57 1.57 -6.62 14.27
CA LYS A 57 1.63 -7.50 15.43
C LYS A 57 2.69 -7.01 16.42
N THR A 58 3.93 -6.81 15.98
CA THR A 58 5.00 -6.25 16.82
C THR A 58 4.62 -4.91 17.42
N ARG A 59 4.07 -3.98 16.62
CA ARG A 59 3.70 -2.63 17.08
C ARG A 59 2.62 -2.61 18.16
N PHE A 60 1.63 -3.50 18.06
CA PHE A 60 0.46 -3.45 18.94
C PHE A 60 0.52 -4.49 20.06
N GLU A 61 1.28 -5.57 19.89
CA GLU A 61 1.35 -6.67 20.85
C GLU A 61 2.66 -6.65 21.66
N ASN A 62 3.65 -5.81 21.31
CA ASN A 62 4.93 -5.62 22.03
C ASN A 62 5.46 -6.92 22.66
N GLU A 63 5.90 -7.86 21.82
CA GLU A 63 6.81 -8.94 22.24
C GLU A 63 8.26 -8.45 22.15
#